data_AF-A0A7R9QLD5-F1
#
_entry.id   AF-A0A7R9QLD5-F1
#
_cell.length_a   1.000
_cell.length_b   1.000
_cell.length_c   1.000
_cell.angle_alpha   90.00
_cell.angle_beta   90.00
_cell.angle_gamma   90.00
#
_symmetry.space_group_name_H-M   'P 1'
#
loop_
_entity.id
_entity.type
_entity.pdbx_description
1 polymer ?
#
loop_
_entity_poly.entity_id
_entity_poly.type
_entity_poly.pdbx_seq_one_letter_code
_entity_poly.pdbx_strand_id
1 'polypeptide(L)'
;MNQMKIFATIGAKYGTNYRFSQHLSHMITRHMASTVSADMDPTDTTDSSARDPMRDRTRVVSPQQSIQYVKSTAFAETYAHYKVWQLYRRNFKGQFSPFRSRDNCIIDNYIYTSNPCPVCRDEYLVLHYTNMDLLNQFIN
;
A
#
# COMPACT_ATOMS: atom_id res chain seq x y z
N MET A 1 2.54 54.00 -26.99
CA MET A 1 1.69 53.57 -28.14
C MET A 1 1.81 52.05 -28.21
N ASN A 2 0.81 51.33 -27.72
CA ASN A 2 -0.23 50.65 -28.52
C ASN A 2 0.36 49.45 -29.29
N GLN A 3 -0.08 48.20 -29.19
CA GLN A 3 -1.43 47.67 -28.97
C GLN A 3 -1.39 46.23 -28.42
N MET A 4 -2.49 45.90 -27.76
CA MET A 4 -2.91 44.58 -27.31
C MET A 4 -3.32 43.63 -28.46
N LYS A 5 -3.15 42.32 -28.20
CA LYS A 5 -4.02 41.18 -28.56
C LYS A 5 -4.28 40.84 -30.04
N ILE A 6 -3.95 39.61 -30.40
CA ILE A 6 -4.73 38.80 -31.36
C ILE A 6 -5.00 37.43 -30.73
N PHE A 7 -6.30 37.11 -30.59
CA PHE A 7 -6.85 35.80 -30.26
C PHE A 7 -7.23 35.07 -31.56
N ALA A 8 -6.93 33.78 -31.67
CA ALA A 8 -7.66 32.80 -32.49
C ALA A 8 -7.25 31.38 -32.03
N THR A 9 -8.03 30.71 -31.17
CA THR A 9 -9.11 29.75 -31.50
C THR A 9 -8.60 28.43 -32.10
N ILE A 10 -8.70 27.35 -31.31
CA ILE A 10 -9.17 25.96 -31.57
C ILE A 10 -9.05 25.30 -30.17
N GLY A 11 -10.07 24.81 -29.47
CA GLY A 11 -11.19 24.01 -29.95
C GLY A 11 -11.12 22.60 -29.35
N ALA A 12 -11.34 22.52 -28.03
CA ALA A 12 -12.03 21.47 -27.27
C ALA A 12 -11.90 19.98 -27.67
N LYS A 13 -11.30 19.15 -26.80
CA LYS A 13 -11.63 17.71 -26.66
C LYS A 13 -11.40 17.13 -25.26
N TYR A 14 -12.10 17.60 -24.22
CA TYR A 14 -12.38 16.76 -23.03
C TYR A 14 -13.74 17.16 -22.46
N GLY A 15 -14.72 16.26 -22.63
CA GLY A 15 -16.05 16.40 -22.07
C GLY A 15 -16.06 16.07 -20.58
N THR A 16 -16.30 17.08 -19.75
CA THR A 16 -16.69 16.92 -18.35
C THR A 16 -18.17 17.25 -18.23
N ASN A 17 -19.00 16.23 -18.08
CA ASN A 17 -20.38 16.39 -17.65
C ASN A 17 -20.43 16.03 -16.16
N TYR A 18 -20.73 16.99 -15.29
CA TYR A 18 -21.74 16.81 -14.25
C TYR A 18 -22.15 18.18 -13.70
N ARG A 19 -23.42 18.51 -13.91
CA ARG A 19 -24.09 19.75 -13.46
C ARG A 19 -24.25 19.72 -11.95
N PHE A 20 -23.92 20.81 -11.26
CA PHE A 20 -24.42 21.07 -9.91
C PHE A 20 -25.16 22.41 -9.91
N SER A 21 -26.47 22.34 -9.66
CA SER A 21 -27.40 23.46 -9.69
C SER A 21 -27.35 24.21 -8.35
N GLN A 22 -27.24 25.54 -8.41
CA GLN A 22 -27.39 26.40 -7.24
C GLN A 22 -28.87 26.76 -7.06
N HIS A 23 -29.41 26.62 -5.86
CA HIS A 23 -30.57 27.42 -5.44
C HIS A 23 -30.52 27.71 -3.94
N LEU A 24 -30.77 28.98 -3.62
CA LEU A 24 -30.61 29.62 -2.31
C LEU A 24 -31.85 29.45 -1.40
N SER A 25 -31.57 29.23 -0.11
CA SER A 25 -32.20 29.72 1.14
C SER A 25 -33.71 29.70 1.37
N HIS A 26 -34.12 29.09 2.51
CA HIS A 26 -35.03 29.69 3.52
C HIS A 26 -34.64 29.19 4.93
N MET A 27 -34.59 30.11 5.90
CA MET A 27 -34.25 29.89 7.31
C MET A 27 -35.47 29.56 8.19
N ILE A 28 -35.17 29.07 9.41
CA ILE A 28 -35.78 29.27 10.75
C ILE A 28 -36.24 27.95 11.41
N THR A 29 -35.44 27.30 12.28
CA THR A 29 -35.23 27.41 13.77
C THR A 29 -36.17 26.53 14.61
N ARG A 30 -35.63 25.55 15.37
CA ARG A 30 -35.60 25.47 16.87
C ARG A 30 -35.28 24.05 17.41
N HIS A 31 -34.22 24.03 18.21
CA HIS A 31 -33.89 23.22 19.41
C HIS A 31 -34.41 21.79 19.59
N MET A 32 -33.49 20.85 19.83
CA MET A 32 -33.30 20.23 21.16
C MET A 32 -31.83 19.86 21.38
N ALA A 33 -31.37 20.11 22.60
CA ALA A 33 -30.03 19.81 23.09
C ALA A 33 -29.80 18.29 23.19
N SER A 34 -28.64 17.84 22.71
CA SER A 34 -27.99 16.63 23.21
C SER A 34 -26.50 16.92 23.26
N THR A 35 -25.99 17.02 24.48
CA THR A 35 -24.56 17.14 24.76
C THR A 35 -23.91 15.81 24.40
N VAL A 36 -23.40 15.71 23.17
CA VAL A 36 -22.40 14.69 22.83
C VAL A 36 -21.06 15.36 23.07
N SER A 37 -20.37 14.91 24.11
CA SER A 37 -18.99 15.32 24.39
C SER A 37 -18.16 15.02 23.14
N ALA A 38 -17.79 16.08 22.43
CA ALA A 38 -16.69 16.01 21.48
C ALA A 38 -15.43 15.95 22.32
N ASP A 39 -14.99 14.74 22.66
CA ASP A 39 -13.62 14.49 23.06
C ASP A 39 -12.76 14.80 21.83
N MET A 40 -12.38 16.05 21.73
CA MET A 40 -11.36 16.56 20.83
C MET A 40 -10.04 16.01 21.37
N ASP A 41 -9.69 14.79 20.99
CA ASP A 41 -8.38 14.20 21.26
C ASP A 41 -7.31 15.10 20.63
N PRO A 42 -6.50 15.83 21.42
CA PRO A 42 -5.50 16.73 20.90
C PRO A 42 -4.17 15.97 20.88
N THR A 43 -4.07 14.94 20.05
CA THR A 43 -2.78 14.32 19.71
C THR A 43 -2.68 13.96 18.22
N ASP A 44 -3.06 14.89 17.34
CA ASP A 44 -2.46 14.93 16.00
C ASP A 44 -1.39 16.03 15.95
N THR A 45 -0.33 15.82 16.74
CA THR A 45 0.95 16.41 16.37
C THR A 45 1.54 15.46 15.35
N THR A 46 1.23 15.70 14.09
CA THR A 46 1.78 14.98 12.94
C THR A 46 3.26 15.32 12.83
N ASP A 47 4.06 14.72 13.71
CA ASP A 47 5.50 14.63 13.53
C ASP A 47 5.73 13.69 12.34
N SER A 48 5.88 14.30 11.17
CA SER A 48 6.06 13.68 9.85
C SER A 48 7.31 12.79 9.70
N SER A 49 7.88 12.28 10.79
CA SER A 49 9.19 11.61 10.82
C SER A 49 9.16 10.13 11.25
N ALA A 50 8.05 9.61 11.78
CA ALA A 50 7.97 8.20 12.19
C ALA A 50 7.56 7.27 11.03
N ARG A 51 8.50 6.45 10.53
CA ARG A 51 8.21 5.39 9.54
C ARG A 51 7.35 4.29 10.18
N ASP A 52 6.32 3.80 9.48
CA ASP A 52 5.51 2.64 9.91
C ASP A 52 6.40 1.40 10.14
N PRO A 53 6.49 0.88 11.38
CA PRO A 53 7.39 -0.22 11.72
C PRO A 53 7.04 -1.52 10.98
N MET A 54 5.78 -1.72 10.58
CA MET A 54 5.37 -2.94 9.87
C MET A 54 5.98 -3.01 8.46
N ARG A 55 6.19 -1.84 7.85
CA ARG A 55 6.70 -1.70 6.47
C ARG A 55 8.19 -1.44 6.40
N ASP A 56 8.81 -1.12 7.52
CA ASP A 56 10.24 -0.87 7.58
C ASP A 56 11.05 -2.14 7.32
N ARG A 57 12.08 -2.04 6.48
CA ARG A 57 12.99 -3.13 6.09
C ARG A 57 14.45 -2.72 6.28
N THR A 58 14.71 -1.75 7.15
CA THR A 58 16.08 -1.31 7.52
C THR A 58 16.87 -2.39 8.26
N ARG A 59 16.19 -3.29 8.99
CA ARG A 59 16.83 -4.37 9.73
C ARG A 59 17.37 -5.44 8.79
N VAL A 60 18.69 -5.64 8.81
CA VAL A 60 19.35 -6.69 8.04
C VAL A 60 19.24 -8.01 8.79
N VAL A 61 18.56 -8.99 8.20
CA VAL A 61 18.48 -10.37 8.69
C VAL A 61 19.58 -11.20 8.04
N SER A 62 20.35 -11.93 8.85
CA SER A 62 21.41 -12.82 8.34
C SER A 62 20.84 -14.09 7.70
N PRO A 63 21.53 -14.70 6.73
CA PRO A 63 21.13 -15.99 6.16
C PRO A 63 20.94 -17.09 7.22
N GLN A 64 21.77 -17.09 8.26
CA GLN A 64 21.72 -18.05 9.37
C GLN A 64 20.42 -17.91 10.17
N GLN A 65 20.01 -16.67 10.47
CA GLN A 65 18.72 -16.40 11.12
C GLN A 65 17.55 -16.85 10.25
N SER A 66 17.61 -16.65 8.93
CA SER A 66 16.58 -17.11 8.02
C SER A 66 16.45 -18.65 8.01
N ILE A 67 17.58 -19.36 8.00
CA ILE A 67 17.59 -20.83 8.07
C ILE A 67 17.00 -21.32 9.40
N GLN A 68 17.33 -20.66 10.51
CA GLN A 68 16.75 -20.98 11.82
C GLN A 68 15.24 -20.70 11.84
N TYR A 69 14.81 -19.60 11.22
CA TYR A 69 13.41 -19.22 11.13
C TYR A 69 12.59 -20.26 10.34
N VAL A 70 13.06 -20.71 9.17
CA VAL A 70 12.37 -21.74 8.37
C VAL A 70 12.19 -23.05 9.14
N LYS A 71 13.09 -23.36 10.09
CA LYS A 71 13.01 -24.54 10.97
C LYS A 71 12.23 -24.31 12.26
N SER A 72 11.77 -23.09 12.50
CA SER A 72 11.11 -22.70 13.75
C SER A 72 9.64 -23.11 13.77
N THR A 73 9.07 -23.18 14.98
CA THR A 73 7.62 -23.39 15.18
C THR A 73 6.81 -22.24 14.60
N ALA A 74 7.31 -21.00 14.67
CA ALA A 74 6.62 -19.83 14.12
C ALA A 74 6.41 -19.93 12.60
N PHE A 75 7.40 -20.43 11.86
CA PHE A 75 7.26 -20.68 10.42
C PHE A 75 6.21 -21.77 10.14
N ALA A 76 6.25 -22.87 10.90
CA ALA A 76 5.29 -23.95 10.79
C ALA A 76 3.86 -23.51 11.12
N GLU A 77 3.66 -22.65 12.11
CA GLU A 77 2.35 -22.10 12.45
C GLU A 77 1.84 -21.12 11.38
N THR A 78 2.74 -20.32 10.79
CA THR A 78 2.38 -19.30 9.79
C THR A 78 2.00 -19.92 8.44
N TYR A 79 2.76 -20.91 7.97
CA TYR A 79 2.59 -21.50 6.64
C TYR A 79 2.00 -22.92 6.66
N ALA A 80 2.03 -23.60 7.80
CA ALA A 80 1.53 -24.96 7.98
C ALA A 80 2.11 -25.92 6.93
N HIS A 81 1.24 -26.50 6.10
CA HIS A 81 1.61 -27.45 5.05
C HIS A 81 1.75 -26.79 3.67
N TYR A 82 1.56 -25.47 3.58
CA TYR A 82 1.58 -24.73 2.34
C TYR A 82 2.97 -24.20 2.03
N LYS A 83 3.32 -24.13 0.74
CA LYS A 83 4.49 -23.39 0.28
C LYS A 83 4.27 -21.89 0.53
N VAL A 84 5.34 -21.15 0.80
CA VAL A 84 5.31 -19.71 1.11
C VAL A 84 4.42 -18.87 0.18
N TRP A 85 4.39 -19.20 -1.12
CA TRP A 85 3.66 -18.44 -2.13
C TRP A 85 2.19 -18.85 -2.34
N GLN A 86 1.75 -19.99 -1.80
CA GLN A 86 0.41 -20.53 -2.08
C GLN A 86 -0.72 -19.67 -1.48
N LEU A 87 -0.44 -19.03 -0.34
CA LEU A 87 -1.40 -18.15 0.33
C LEU A 87 -1.41 -16.73 -0.24
N TYR A 88 -0.60 -16.45 -1.26
CA TYR A 88 -0.50 -15.13 -1.87
C TYR A 88 -1.28 -15.03 -3.18
N ARG A 89 -2.13 -14.01 -3.24
CA ARG A 89 -2.85 -13.63 -4.47
C ARG A 89 -2.46 -12.23 -4.89
N ARG A 90 -2.07 -12.08 -6.17
CA ARG A 90 -1.80 -10.78 -6.79
C ARG A 90 -3.11 -10.08 -7.15
N ASN A 91 -3.13 -8.78 -6.92
CA ASN A 91 -4.20 -7.90 -7.41
C ASN A 91 -3.77 -7.30 -8.75
N PHE A 92 -4.54 -7.59 -9.80
CA PHE A 92 -4.39 -6.99 -11.13
C PHE A 92 -5.78 -6.82 -11.76
N LYS A 93 -5.89 -5.95 -12.76
CA LYS A 93 -7.15 -5.68 -13.45
C LYS A 93 -7.41 -6.73 -14.52
N GLY A 94 -8.65 -7.23 -14.58
CA GLY A 94 -9.11 -8.14 -15.63
C GLY A 94 -8.91 -9.63 -15.29
N GLN A 95 -9.20 -10.49 -16.27
CA GLN A 95 -9.13 -11.94 -16.11
C GLN A 95 -7.70 -12.47 -16.14
N PHE A 96 -6.84 -11.87 -16.97
CA PHE A 96 -5.47 -12.32 -17.18
C PHE A 96 -4.47 -11.42 -16.47
N SER A 97 -3.51 -12.03 -15.78
CA SER A 97 -2.43 -11.30 -15.14
C SER A 97 -1.48 -10.69 -16.18
N PRO A 98 -0.88 -9.53 -15.91
CA PRO A 98 0.24 -9.04 -16.70
C PRO A 98 1.35 -10.10 -16.77
N PHE A 99 1.98 -10.24 -17.93
CA PHE A 99 3.08 -11.18 -18.18
C PHE A 99 4.24 -11.01 -17.21
N ARG A 100 4.54 -9.77 -16.81
CA ARG A 100 5.59 -9.46 -15.85
C ARG A 100 4.99 -9.00 -14.54
N SER A 101 5.59 -9.41 -13.43
CA SER A 101 5.32 -8.81 -12.13
C SER A 101 5.92 -7.40 -12.05
N ARG A 102 5.56 -6.67 -11.00
CA ARG A 102 6.29 -5.45 -10.63
C ARG A 102 7.77 -5.77 -10.37
N ASP A 103 8.64 -4.83 -10.63
CA ASP A 103 10.08 -5.03 -10.48
C ASP A 103 10.47 -5.17 -9.01
N ASN A 104 9.97 -4.26 -8.15
CA ASN A 104 10.30 -4.23 -6.73
C ASN A 104 9.05 -4.02 -5.85
N CYS A 105 9.03 -4.67 -4.68
CA CYS A 105 8.04 -4.37 -3.62
C CYS A 105 8.61 -3.40 -2.56
N ILE A 106 9.94 -3.37 -2.40
CA ILE A 106 10.69 -2.58 -1.42
C ILE A 106 11.49 -1.52 -2.18
N ILE A 107 11.40 -0.27 -1.72
CA ILE A 107 12.16 0.88 -2.23
C ILE A 107 12.73 1.59 -1.00
N ASP A 108 14.02 1.93 -1.00
CA ASP A 108 14.71 2.60 0.12
C ASP A 108 14.49 1.93 1.50
N ASN A 109 14.61 0.59 1.51
CA ASN A 109 14.36 -0.25 2.69
C ASN A 109 12.96 -0.07 3.30
N TYR A 110 11.97 0.23 2.47
CA TYR A 110 10.59 0.41 2.90
C TYR A 110 9.62 -0.26 1.94
N ILE A 111 8.61 -0.97 2.46
CA ILE A 111 7.56 -1.56 1.63
C ILE A 111 6.65 -0.45 1.08
N TYR A 112 6.83 -0.15 -0.20
CA TYR A 112 6.01 0.82 -0.92
C TYR A 112 4.66 0.23 -1.36
N THR A 113 4.62 -1.08 -1.61
CA THR A 113 3.44 -1.76 -2.15
C THR A 113 2.49 -2.22 -1.03
N SER A 114 1.17 -2.00 -1.18
CA SER A 114 0.17 -2.47 -0.20
C SER A 114 0.02 -3.99 -0.13
N ASN A 115 0.25 -4.70 -1.25
CA ASN A 115 0.23 -6.15 -1.35
C ASN A 115 1.60 -6.71 -1.81
N PRO A 116 2.62 -6.69 -0.92
CA PRO A 116 3.97 -7.16 -1.22
C PRO A 116 3.97 -8.66 -1.53
N CYS A 117 4.95 -9.12 -2.31
CA CYS A 117 5.11 -10.55 -2.59
C CYS A 117 5.42 -11.34 -1.30
N PRO A 118 5.25 -12.67 -1.30
CA PRO A 118 5.44 -13.51 -0.11
C PRO A 118 6.79 -13.30 0.58
N VAL A 119 7.86 -13.18 -0.22
CA VAL A 119 9.23 -13.01 0.26
C VAL A 119 9.47 -11.61 0.84
N CYS A 120 8.88 -10.56 0.25
CA CYS A 120 9.06 -9.20 0.80
C CYS A 120 8.15 -8.93 2.01
N ARG A 121 7.03 -9.65 2.13
CA ARG A 121 6.10 -9.49 3.26
C ARG A 121 6.73 -9.94 4.57
N ASP A 122 7.41 -11.10 4.55
CA ASP A 122 8.09 -11.65 5.71
C ASP A 122 9.59 -11.34 5.67
N GLU A 123 10.04 -10.55 6.64
CA GLU A 123 11.43 -10.10 6.75
C GLU A 123 12.44 -11.23 7.03
N TYR A 124 12.00 -12.36 7.59
CA TYR A 124 12.89 -13.47 7.92
C TYR A 124 13.14 -14.41 6.72
N LEU A 125 12.44 -14.22 5.60
CA LEU A 125 12.65 -14.97 4.37
C LEU A 125 13.76 -14.35 3.52
N VAL A 126 15.00 -14.67 3.88
CA VAL A 126 16.20 -14.23 3.15
C VAL A 126 16.53 -15.26 2.08
N LEU A 127 16.48 -14.84 0.81
CA LEU A 127 16.92 -15.66 -0.31
C LEU A 127 18.45 -15.76 -0.32
N HIS A 128 18.97 -16.91 0.09
CA HIS A 128 20.40 -17.20 0.11
C HIS A 128 20.63 -18.64 -0.36
N TYR A 129 21.73 -18.89 -1.07
CA TYR A 129 22.03 -20.18 -1.70
C TYR A 129 22.18 -21.33 -0.69
N THR A 130 22.47 -21.03 0.58
CA THR A 130 22.58 -22.04 1.65
C THR A 130 21.23 -22.46 2.22
N ASN A 131 20.15 -21.71 1.98
CA ASN A 131 18.83 -22.01 2.51
C ASN A 131 18.04 -22.90 1.54
N MET A 132 18.46 -24.17 1.45
CA MET A 132 17.85 -25.14 0.54
C MET A 132 16.38 -25.41 0.86
N ASP A 133 16.01 -25.41 2.14
CA ASP A 133 14.63 -25.64 2.61
C ASP A 133 13.67 -24.57 2.09
N LEU A 134 14.13 -23.32 1.96
CA LEU A 134 13.36 -22.23 1.35
C LEU A 134 13.36 -22.34 -0.19
N LEU A 135 14.53 -22.54 -0.81
CA LEU A 135 14.66 -22.54 -2.27
C LEU A 135 13.91 -23.68 -2.96
N ASN A 136 13.90 -24.87 -2.35
CA ASN A 136 13.19 -26.05 -2.85
C ASN A 136 11.67 -25.81 -2.98
N GLN A 137 11.11 -24.82 -2.30
CA GLN A 137 9.68 -24.48 -2.43
C GLN A 137 9.34 -23.85 -3.77
N PHE A 138 10.32 -23.20 -4.43
CA PHE A 138 10.15 -22.45 -5.67
C PHE A 138 10.58 -23.22 -6.93
N ILE A 139 11.01 -24.47 -6.76
CA ILE A 139 11.46 -25.34 -7.84
C ILE A 139 10.54 -26.57 -7.88
N ASN A 140 10.33 -27.12 -9.08
CA ASN A 140 9.58 -28.35 -9.31
C ASN A 140 10.52 -29.50 -9.64
#